data_AF-A0ABD1LHU8-F1
#
_entry.id   AF-A0ABD1LHU8-F1
#
_cell.length_a   1.000
_cell.length_b   1.000
_cell.length_c   1.000
_cell.angle_alpha   90.00
_cell.angle_beta   90.00
_cell.angle_gamma   90.00
#
_symmetry.space_group_name_H-M   'P 1'
#
loop_
_entity.id
_entity.type
_entity.pdbx_description
1 polymer ?
#
loop_
_entity_poly.entity_id
_entity_poly.type
_entity_poly.pdbx_seq_one_letter_code
_entity_poly.pdbx_strand_id
1 'polypeptide(L)'
;MASSLLQPSSSSLFAGNLRALGLVDHSRARLSVPATLKCDMSESSNLVNGKPIIPVLNERTLPKFMESARAQNSVRNSNRLKLFSGTANPALSQEIARYMGLELGKISIKRFADGEIYVQLQESVRGCNVYLIQPTCPPANENLMELKIMIDACRRASAKNITAVIPYFGYARADRKASISYTQGRESIAAKLVANLITKAGADRVLACDLHSGQSMGYFDIPVDHVHCQPVILDYLASKTISSSDLVVVSPDVGGVARARAFAKKLSDAPLAIVDKRRHGHNVAERDHDTSMVMNLIGDVKGKVAVMVDDMIDTAGMPSSVLKLEPKLFPVLFGTIAKGAALLHEEGAREVYACCTHAVFSPPAIERLSSGLFQEVIITNTIPVAEKNYFPQLTILTVANLLGETIWRIHDDSSLRMLCLSLSILSNAEADCECLSMVQSFAFIIMNAEADCECHC
;
A
#
# COMPACT_ATOMS: atom_id res chain seq x y z
N MET A 1 -59.39 -18.06 2.30
CA MET A 1 -60.52 -17.56 3.10
C MET A 1 -59.98 -16.47 4.02
N ALA A 2 -60.58 -15.26 3.93
CA ALA A 2 -60.47 -14.04 4.78
C ALA A 2 -59.05 -13.47 5.07
N SER A 3 -58.63 -12.26 4.64
CA SER A 3 -59.17 -10.89 4.89
C SER A 3 -59.16 -10.56 6.41
N SER A 4 -58.62 -9.47 6.96
CA SER A 4 -58.68 -8.05 6.53
C SER A 4 -57.75 -7.14 7.37
N LEU A 5 -57.38 -6.01 6.74
CA LEU A 5 -56.98 -4.67 7.23
C LEU A 5 -57.38 -4.25 8.67
N LEU A 6 -56.58 -3.35 9.28
CA LEU A 6 -56.99 -2.02 9.80
C LEU A 6 -55.83 -1.25 10.50
N GLN A 7 -55.48 -0.09 9.95
CA GLN A 7 -55.11 1.16 10.65
C GLN A 7 -56.35 2.08 10.61
N PRO A 8 -56.40 3.34 11.14
CA PRO A 8 -55.51 4.12 12.02
C PRO A 8 -56.30 4.84 13.16
N SER A 9 -55.67 5.67 14.01
CA SER A 9 -56.19 7.02 14.37
C SER A 9 -55.29 7.81 15.33
N SER A 10 -55.44 9.12 15.15
CA SER A 10 -54.76 10.33 15.62
C SER A 10 -55.20 10.88 16.99
N SER A 11 -54.38 11.76 17.61
CA SER A 11 -54.73 13.05 18.25
C SER A 11 -53.57 13.49 19.18
N SER A 12 -52.78 14.54 18.93
CA SER A 12 -53.02 16.00 18.94
C SER A 12 -52.80 16.69 20.30
N LEU A 13 -51.89 17.69 20.27
CA LEU A 13 -51.94 18.99 20.96
C LEU A 13 -51.78 19.06 22.49
N PHE A 14 -50.73 19.75 22.95
CA PHE A 14 -50.90 20.98 23.77
C PHE A 14 -49.63 21.86 23.71
N ALA A 15 -49.84 23.12 23.37
CA ALA A 15 -48.89 24.23 23.38
C ALA A 15 -48.77 24.84 24.79
N GLY A 16 -47.69 25.57 25.08
CA GLY A 16 -47.63 26.38 26.31
C GLY A 16 -46.31 27.09 26.66
N ASN A 17 -46.06 28.21 25.96
CA ASN A 17 -45.53 29.50 26.44
C ASN A 17 -44.09 29.72 26.96
N LEU A 18 -43.52 30.76 26.33
CA LEU A 18 -42.42 31.64 26.73
C LEU A 18 -42.57 32.30 28.11
N ARG A 19 -41.44 32.59 28.77
CA ARG A 19 -41.11 33.94 29.30
C ARG A 19 -39.61 34.11 29.55
N ALA A 20 -39.15 35.33 29.27
CA ALA A 20 -37.79 35.85 29.34
C ALA A 20 -37.38 36.34 30.74
N LEU A 21 -36.06 36.47 30.99
CA LEU A 21 -35.34 37.67 31.49
C LEU A 21 -33.96 37.30 32.06
N GLY A 22 -32.93 38.10 31.77
CA GLY A 22 -31.69 38.12 32.56
C GLY A 22 -30.41 38.49 31.80
N LEU A 23 -30.18 39.79 31.61
CA LEU A 23 -28.91 40.41 31.18
C LEU A 23 -27.83 40.29 32.27
N VAL A 24 -26.56 40.01 31.88
CA VAL A 24 -25.37 40.64 32.48
C VAL A 24 -24.32 40.87 31.40
N ASP A 25 -23.87 42.12 31.32
CA ASP A 25 -22.88 42.70 30.43
C ASP A 25 -21.48 42.67 31.07
N HIS A 26 -20.42 42.41 30.29
CA HIS A 26 -19.06 42.85 30.59
C HIS A 26 -18.22 43.03 29.31
N SER A 27 -18.28 44.25 28.78
CA SER A 27 -17.12 45.10 28.38
C SER A 27 -15.90 44.47 27.68
N ARG A 28 -15.85 44.72 26.36
CA ARG A 28 -14.72 45.09 25.48
C ARG A 28 -13.27 44.94 25.98
N ALA A 29 -12.47 44.25 25.16
CA ALA A 29 -11.16 44.75 24.71
C ALA A 29 -10.97 44.47 23.21
N ARG A 30 -10.73 45.54 22.44
CA ARG A 30 -10.40 45.51 21.01
C ARG A 30 -8.93 45.14 20.85
N LEU A 31 -8.62 44.22 19.94
CA LEU A 31 -7.28 44.10 19.35
C LEU A 31 -7.42 43.97 17.82
N SER A 32 -6.54 44.71 17.16
CA SER A 32 -6.51 45.16 15.79
C SER A 32 -6.25 44.06 14.75
N VAL A 33 -6.96 44.15 13.63
CA VAL A 33 -6.66 43.48 12.36
C VAL A 33 -5.50 44.22 11.67
N PRO A 34 -4.50 43.50 11.13
CA PRO A 34 -3.79 44.00 9.96
C PRO A 34 -3.88 43.04 8.76
N ALA A 35 -4.26 43.65 7.64
CA ALA A 35 -3.77 43.46 6.28
C ALA A 35 -3.94 42.08 5.60
N THR A 36 -4.99 42.05 4.79
CA THR A 36 -5.06 41.49 3.43
C THR A 36 -3.69 41.25 2.78
N LEU A 37 -3.33 39.98 2.58
CA LEU A 37 -2.29 39.58 1.63
C LEU A 37 -2.99 39.15 0.34
N LYS A 38 -2.88 40.01 -0.68
CA LYS A 38 -3.18 39.70 -2.07
C LYS A 38 -2.31 38.52 -2.51
N CYS A 39 -2.93 37.50 -3.09
CA CYS A 39 -2.21 36.46 -3.80
C CYS A 39 -2.14 36.90 -5.26
N ASP A 40 -0.96 37.35 -5.71
CA ASP A 40 -0.69 37.57 -7.13
C ASP A 40 -0.54 36.20 -7.81
N MET A 41 -1.45 35.93 -8.73
CA MET A 41 -1.32 34.89 -9.75
C MET A 41 -0.21 35.28 -10.71
N SER A 42 0.83 34.46 -10.84
CA SER A 42 1.71 34.48 -12.02
C SER A 42 1.56 33.18 -12.80
N GLU A 43 1.20 33.34 -14.08
CA GLU A 43 1.04 32.27 -15.06
C GLU A 43 2.37 31.60 -15.45
N SER A 44 2.19 30.39 -15.94
CA SER A 44 3.11 29.40 -16.51
C SER A 44 4.28 29.92 -17.37
N SER A 45 5.45 29.26 -17.25
CA SER A 45 6.21 28.83 -18.44
C SER A 45 7.31 27.80 -18.12
N ASN A 46 7.45 26.85 -19.06
CA ASN A 46 8.61 26.00 -19.38
C ASN A 46 8.75 24.63 -18.68
N LEU A 47 8.22 23.60 -19.37
CA LEU A 47 8.57 22.19 -19.25
C LEU A 47 10.07 21.98 -19.52
N VAL A 48 10.81 21.50 -18.51
CA VAL A 48 12.02 20.67 -18.67
C VAL A 48 12.06 19.69 -17.49
N ASN A 49 12.06 18.38 -17.79
CA ASN A 49 12.34 17.22 -16.91
C ASN A 49 11.98 17.38 -15.42
N GLY A 50 10.70 17.18 -15.08
CA GLY A 50 10.24 17.18 -13.69
C GLY A 50 10.59 15.87 -12.97
N LYS A 51 11.17 15.99 -11.78
CA LYS A 51 11.21 14.90 -10.78
C LYS A 51 9.78 14.44 -10.48
N PRO A 52 9.53 13.15 -10.20
CA PRO A 52 8.21 12.65 -9.87
C PRO A 52 7.66 13.37 -8.64
N ILE A 53 6.34 13.51 -8.59
CA ILE A 53 5.67 14.13 -7.46
C ILE A 53 5.75 13.13 -6.30
N ILE A 54 6.58 13.45 -5.32
CA ILE A 54 6.53 12.84 -3.99
C ILE A 54 5.66 13.78 -3.17
N PRO A 55 4.38 13.46 -2.88
CA PRO A 55 3.59 14.28 -1.99
C PRO A 55 4.21 14.22 -0.58
N VAL A 56 4.96 15.26 -0.23
CA VAL A 56 5.41 15.49 1.14
C VAL A 56 4.23 16.10 1.88
N LEU A 57 3.67 15.38 2.84
CA LEU A 57 2.77 15.95 3.84
C LEU A 57 3.53 17.07 4.56
N ASN A 58 3.18 18.33 4.28
CA ASN A 58 3.82 19.49 4.87
C ASN A 58 3.60 19.54 6.40
N GLU A 59 4.68 19.80 7.15
CA GLU A 59 4.77 19.79 8.63
C GLU A 59 3.93 20.86 9.38
N ARG A 60 2.88 21.46 8.78
CA ARG A 60 2.21 22.64 9.37
C ARG A 60 0.80 22.45 9.91
N THR A 61 0.29 21.23 9.99
CA THR A 61 -1.01 20.94 10.63
C THR A 61 -0.96 19.66 11.47
N LEU A 62 0.03 19.56 12.37
CA LEU A 62 -0.06 18.62 13.50
C LEU A 62 -0.72 19.35 14.69
N PRO A 63 -1.87 18.87 15.20
CA PRO A 63 -2.49 19.46 16.38
C PRO A 63 -1.56 19.32 17.60
N LYS A 64 -1.19 20.46 18.22
CA LYS A 64 -0.32 20.58 19.41
C LYS A 64 -0.86 19.89 20.70
N PHE A 65 -1.92 19.09 20.61
CA PHE A 65 -2.48 18.34 21.73
C PHE A 65 -1.95 16.89 21.81
N MET A 66 -1.23 16.40 20.80
CA MET A 66 -0.66 15.04 20.81
C MET A 66 0.72 14.94 21.50
N GLU A 67 1.34 16.05 21.89
CA GLU A 67 2.72 16.06 22.41
C GLU A 67 2.86 15.78 23.91
N SER A 68 1.81 15.89 24.74
CA SER A 68 2.01 16.01 26.19
C SER A 68 1.71 14.76 27.04
N ALA A 69 1.06 13.71 26.52
CA ALA A 69 0.76 12.49 27.29
C ALA A 69 1.58 11.25 26.88
N ARG A 70 2.10 11.18 25.65
CA ARG A 70 2.85 10.01 25.12
C ARG A 70 4.36 10.05 25.39
N ALA A 71 4.95 11.24 25.51
CA ALA A 71 6.39 11.41 25.58
C ALA A 71 7.04 10.85 26.85
N GLN A 72 6.31 10.70 27.96
CA GLN A 72 6.91 10.27 29.23
C GLN A 72 6.87 8.75 29.45
N ASN A 73 5.92 8.02 28.85
CA ASN A 73 5.86 6.56 28.94
C ASN A 73 6.57 5.84 27.78
N SER A 74 6.67 6.43 26.59
CA SER A 74 7.35 5.80 25.44
C SER A 74 8.87 5.70 25.61
N VAL A 75 9.49 6.62 26.37
CA VAL A 75 10.95 6.69 26.55
C VAL A 75 11.51 5.54 27.40
N ARG A 76 10.72 4.92 28.29
CA ARG A 76 11.19 3.80 29.12
C ARG A 76 11.24 2.44 28.41
N ASN A 77 10.41 2.21 27.39
CA ASN A 77 10.33 0.93 26.65
C ASN A 77 10.95 0.96 25.23
N SER A 78 11.28 2.14 24.71
CA SER A 78 11.93 2.31 23.39
C SER A 78 13.40 1.85 23.37
N ASN A 79 14.08 1.80 24.53
CA ASN A 79 15.48 1.34 24.61
C ASN A 79 15.72 -0.11 24.15
N ARG A 80 14.66 -0.93 24.04
CA ARG A 80 14.75 -2.33 23.59
C ARG A 80 14.32 -2.54 22.14
N LEU A 81 13.82 -1.52 21.45
CA LEU A 81 13.48 -1.59 20.03
C LEU A 81 14.70 -1.17 19.20
N LYS A 82 15.10 -1.99 18.23
CA LYS A 82 16.16 -1.64 17.27
C LYS A 82 15.69 -1.86 15.83
N LEU A 83 15.83 -0.82 15.00
CA LEU A 83 15.55 -0.88 13.57
C LEU A 83 16.87 -0.96 12.82
N PHE A 84 17.03 -1.91 11.90
CA PHE A 84 18.17 -1.92 10.97
C PHE A 84 17.65 -1.98 9.54
N SER A 85 18.37 -1.30 8.65
CA SER A 85 18.14 -1.38 7.21
C SER A 85 19.14 -2.33 6.59
N GLY A 86 18.70 -3.15 5.64
CA GLY A 86 19.63 -3.68 4.65
C GLY A 86 19.84 -2.68 3.51
N THR A 87 20.50 -3.13 2.45
CA THR A 87 20.92 -2.31 1.30
C THR A 87 19.84 -2.18 0.22
N ALA A 88 18.77 -2.98 0.28
CA ALA A 88 17.78 -3.04 -0.79
C ALA A 88 16.88 -1.79 -0.84
N ASN A 89 16.53 -1.17 0.29
CA ASN A 89 15.72 0.06 0.29
C ASN A 89 15.99 0.95 1.53
N PRO A 90 17.20 1.54 1.64
CA PRO A 90 17.56 2.36 2.80
C PRO A 90 16.71 3.63 2.94
N ALA A 91 16.17 4.16 1.83
CA ALA A 91 15.30 5.33 1.85
C ALA A 91 14.01 5.05 2.63
N LEU A 92 13.30 3.96 2.33
CA LEU A 92 12.10 3.57 3.06
C LEU A 92 12.41 3.26 4.52
N SER A 93 13.51 2.55 4.81
CA SER A 93 13.91 2.27 6.19
C SER A 93 14.11 3.55 7.01
N GLN A 94 14.72 4.57 6.39
CA GLN A 94 14.95 5.86 7.03
C GLN A 94 13.64 6.64 7.25
N GLU A 95 12.70 6.58 6.31
CA GLU A 95 11.36 7.17 6.47
C GLU A 95 10.58 6.50 7.61
N ILE A 96 10.63 5.16 7.71
CA ILE A 96 10.02 4.39 8.81
C ILE A 96 10.62 4.81 10.16
N ALA A 97 11.95 4.88 10.25
CA ALA A 97 12.64 5.30 11.47
C ALA A 97 12.24 6.72 11.89
N ARG A 98 12.17 7.66 10.93
CA ARG A 98 11.70 9.04 11.19
C ARG A 98 10.26 9.07 11.70
N TYR A 99 9.35 8.34 11.06
CA TYR A 99 7.95 8.25 11.52
C TYR A 99 7.87 7.76 12.96
N MET A 100 8.70 6.78 13.32
CA MET A 100 8.74 6.22 14.67
C MET A 100 9.47 7.10 15.69
N GLY A 101 10.11 8.20 15.28
CA GLY A 101 10.95 9.02 16.15
C GLY A 101 12.24 8.32 16.59
N LEU A 102 12.77 7.42 15.75
CA LEU A 102 13.94 6.60 16.02
C LEU A 102 15.05 6.82 14.98
N GLU A 103 16.27 6.45 15.34
CA GLU A 103 17.39 6.34 14.41
C GLU A 103 17.55 4.89 13.95
N LEU A 104 18.05 4.71 12.72
CA LEU A 104 18.48 3.39 12.27
C LEU A 104 19.72 2.95 13.06
N GLY A 105 19.71 1.71 13.49
CA GLY A 105 20.84 1.09 14.14
C GLY A 105 22.05 0.97 13.22
N LYS A 106 23.23 1.03 13.81
CA LYS A 106 24.51 1.02 13.09
C LYS A 106 24.84 -0.41 12.65
N ILE A 107 24.87 -0.60 11.34
CA ILE A 107 25.21 -1.87 10.70
C ILE A 107 26.17 -1.62 9.54
N SER A 108 27.21 -2.46 9.44
CA SER A 108 28.13 -2.46 8.31
C SER A 108 27.80 -3.64 7.41
N ILE A 109 27.38 -3.34 6.18
CA ILE A 109 27.14 -4.34 5.14
C ILE A 109 28.10 -4.04 3.98
N LYS A 110 28.93 -5.01 3.62
CA LYS A 110 29.89 -4.88 2.51
C LYS A 110 29.97 -6.19 1.73
N ARG A 111 30.53 -6.09 0.51
CA ARG A 111 30.82 -7.26 -0.32
C ARG A 111 32.32 -7.50 -0.37
N PHE A 112 32.73 -8.75 -0.22
CA PHE A 112 34.10 -9.16 -0.51
C PHE A 112 34.33 -9.18 -2.03
N ALA A 113 35.58 -9.32 -2.46
CA ALA A 113 35.97 -9.23 -3.87
C ALA A 113 35.35 -10.33 -4.74
N ASP A 114 34.99 -11.47 -4.14
CA ASP A 114 34.29 -12.61 -4.76
C ASP A 114 32.76 -12.48 -4.74
N GLY A 115 32.22 -11.41 -4.15
CA GLY A 115 30.80 -11.13 -4.06
C GLY A 115 30.10 -11.63 -2.80
N GLU A 116 30.81 -12.32 -1.90
CA GLU A 116 30.25 -12.74 -0.61
C GLU A 116 29.83 -11.53 0.25
N ILE A 117 28.71 -11.67 0.96
CA ILE A 117 28.13 -10.60 1.76
C ILE A 117 28.64 -10.71 3.21
N TYR A 118 29.22 -9.63 3.72
CA TYR A 118 29.61 -9.48 5.11
C TYR A 118 28.65 -8.53 5.81
N VAL A 119 28.18 -8.94 6.99
CA VAL A 119 27.33 -8.12 7.86
C VAL A 119 27.93 -8.07 9.27
N GLN A 120 28.02 -6.87 9.83
CA GLN A 120 28.43 -6.66 11.22
C GLN A 120 27.54 -5.61 11.87
N LEU A 121 26.88 -6.01 12.97
CA LEU A 121 26.21 -5.08 13.87
C LEU A 121 27.28 -4.26 14.60
N GLN A 122 27.16 -2.93 14.58
CA GLN A 122 28.10 -2.01 15.24
C GLN A 122 27.61 -1.55 16.62
N GLU A 123 26.51 -2.14 17.10
CA GLU A 123 25.96 -1.92 18.43
C GLU A 123 25.38 -3.22 19.01
N SER A 124 25.22 -3.26 20.32
CA SER A 124 24.64 -4.43 21.00
C SER A 124 23.14 -4.54 20.71
N VAL A 125 22.71 -5.73 20.30
CA VAL A 125 21.29 -6.09 20.17
C VAL A 125 20.84 -7.09 21.24
N ARG A 126 21.70 -7.39 22.23
CA ARG A 126 21.42 -8.41 23.25
C ARG A 126 20.13 -8.09 24.01
N GLY A 127 19.16 -9.00 23.94
CA GLY A 127 17.87 -8.84 24.61
C GLY A 127 16.94 -7.80 23.98
N CYS A 128 17.28 -7.23 22.82
CA CYS A 128 16.44 -6.28 22.09
C CYS A 128 15.43 -6.99 21.17
N ASN A 129 14.30 -6.31 20.91
CA ASN A 129 13.40 -6.61 19.79
C ASN A 129 13.97 -5.92 18.55
N VAL A 130 14.41 -6.72 17.58
CA VAL A 130 15.07 -6.24 16.37
C VAL A 130 14.12 -6.33 15.18
N TYR A 131 14.05 -5.26 14.40
CA TYR A 131 13.27 -5.17 13.17
C TYR A 131 14.24 -4.93 12.00
N LEU A 132 14.28 -5.86 11.05
CA LEU A 132 15.17 -5.82 9.90
C LEU A 132 14.37 -5.45 8.65
N ILE A 133 14.54 -4.25 8.14
CA ILE A 133 13.83 -3.73 6.97
C ILE A 133 14.63 -4.06 5.72
N GLN A 134 14.16 -5.02 4.93
CA GLN A 134 14.82 -5.48 3.72
C GLN A 134 13.82 -6.11 2.74
N PRO A 135 13.39 -5.37 1.68
CA PRO A 135 12.68 -6.00 0.59
C PRO A 135 13.60 -6.97 -0.16
N THR A 136 13.02 -8.03 -0.74
CA THR A 136 13.75 -9.03 -1.53
C THR A 136 13.55 -8.79 -3.03
N CYS A 137 13.65 -7.51 -3.43
CA CYS A 137 13.53 -7.04 -4.80
C CYS A 137 14.80 -7.34 -5.62
N PRO A 138 14.79 -7.18 -6.96
CA PRO A 138 15.99 -7.37 -7.78
C PRO A 138 17.18 -6.52 -7.28
N PRO A 139 18.39 -7.10 -7.18
CA PRO A 139 18.73 -8.50 -7.42
C PRO A 139 18.28 -9.41 -6.24
N ALA A 140 17.34 -10.31 -6.51
CA ALA A 140 16.50 -10.94 -5.49
C ALA A 140 17.27 -11.91 -4.58
N ASN A 141 18.23 -12.64 -5.13
CA ASN A 141 18.99 -13.65 -4.38
C ASN A 141 19.94 -13.00 -3.37
N GLU A 142 20.57 -11.92 -3.79
CA GLU A 142 21.52 -11.14 -3.06
C GLU A 142 20.82 -10.45 -1.89
N ASN A 143 19.69 -9.80 -2.14
CA ASN A 143 18.89 -9.15 -1.10
C ASN A 143 18.30 -10.17 -0.11
N LEU A 144 17.91 -11.36 -0.59
CA LEU A 144 17.47 -12.46 0.28
C LEU A 144 18.63 -13.02 1.13
N MET A 145 19.80 -13.22 0.55
CA MET A 145 20.98 -13.70 1.27
C MET A 145 21.43 -12.67 2.31
N GLU A 146 21.43 -11.38 1.97
CA GLU A 146 21.71 -10.29 2.90
C GLU A 146 20.76 -10.31 4.10
N LEU A 147 19.44 -10.40 3.87
CA LEU A 147 18.45 -10.51 4.95
C LEU A 147 18.75 -11.69 5.88
N LYS A 148 19.04 -12.87 5.31
CA LYS A 148 19.34 -14.08 6.10
C LYS A 148 20.62 -13.90 6.94
N ILE A 149 21.65 -13.26 6.40
CA ILE A 149 22.90 -13.00 7.11
C ILE A 149 22.67 -11.96 8.21
N MET A 150 21.84 -10.94 7.98
CA MET A 150 21.42 -9.98 9.01
C MET A 150 20.67 -10.67 10.15
N ILE A 151 19.71 -11.55 9.83
CA ILE A 151 18.97 -12.36 10.82
C ILE A 151 19.96 -13.22 11.64
N ASP A 152 20.87 -13.94 11.00
CA ASP A 152 21.83 -14.80 11.68
C ASP A 152 22.77 -13.99 12.60
N ALA A 153 23.23 -12.81 12.16
CA ALA A 153 24.04 -11.90 12.95
C ALA A 153 23.30 -11.44 14.22
N CYS A 154 22.03 -11.04 14.10
CA CYS A 154 21.20 -10.67 15.26
C CYS A 154 20.98 -11.85 16.22
N ARG A 155 20.71 -13.05 15.67
CA ARG A 155 20.49 -14.26 16.47
C ARG A 155 21.73 -14.62 17.28
N ARG A 156 22.91 -14.64 16.65
CA ARG A 156 24.18 -14.94 17.33
C ARG A 156 24.57 -13.86 18.33
N ALA A 157 24.17 -12.61 18.08
CA ALA A 157 24.31 -11.49 19.03
C ALA A 157 23.26 -11.51 20.17
N SER A 158 22.46 -12.58 20.30
CA SER A 158 21.47 -12.79 21.36
C SER A 158 20.36 -11.75 21.39
N ALA A 159 19.87 -11.32 20.22
CA ALA A 159 18.60 -10.60 20.12
C ALA A 159 17.47 -11.42 20.79
N LYS A 160 16.51 -10.73 21.41
CA LYS A 160 15.36 -11.39 22.06
C LYS A 160 14.37 -11.90 21.02
N ASN A 161 14.01 -11.03 20.07
CA ASN A 161 13.11 -11.31 18.97
C ASN A 161 13.65 -10.64 17.70
N ILE A 162 13.50 -11.30 16.55
CA ILE A 162 13.93 -10.82 15.24
C ILE A 162 12.72 -10.84 14.31
N THR A 163 12.21 -9.66 13.97
CA THR A 163 11.14 -9.48 12.99
C THR A 163 11.75 -9.11 11.64
N ALA A 164 11.54 -9.94 10.63
CA ALA A 164 11.88 -9.61 9.25
C ALA A 164 10.78 -8.73 8.64
N VAL A 165 11.07 -7.45 8.41
CA VAL A 165 10.19 -6.51 7.74
C VAL A 165 10.53 -6.54 6.24
N ILE A 166 9.64 -7.12 5.43
CA ILE A 166 9.85 -7.42 4.02
C ILE A 166 8.80 -6.65 3.19
N PRO A 167 9.03 -5.36 2.86
CA PRO A 167 8.07 -4.55 2.10
C PRO A 167 7.72 -5.13 0.73
N TYR A 168 8.60 -5.92 0.13
CA TYR A 168 8.32 -6.70 -1.07
C TYR A 168 8.89 -8.11 -0.92
N PHE A 169 8.02 -9.11 -0.98
CA PHE A 169 8.38 -10.52 -0.91
C PHE A 169 8.67 -11.07 -2.32
N GLY A 170 9.96 -11.16 -2.67
CA GLY A 170 10.42 -11.79 -3.90
C GLY A 170 10.04 -13.26 -3.95
N TYR A 171 10.02 -13.84 -5.16
CA TYR A 171 9.54 -15.21 -5.44
C TYR A 171 8.04 -15.46 -5.17
N ALA A 172 7.27 -14.47 -4.72
CA ALA A 172 5.85 -14.62 -4.37
C ALA A 172 4.95 -15.15 -5.51
N ARG A 173 5.33 -14.95 -6.78
CA ARG A 173 4.58 -15.45 -7.95
C ARG A 173 4.74 -16.97 -8.17
N ALA A 174 5.74 -17.59 -7.55
CA ALA A 174 5.98 -19.04 -7.60
C ALA A 174 5.45 -19.70 -6.31
N ASP A 175 4.17 -19.48 -6.03
CA ASP A 175 3.46 -19.90 -4.82
C ASP A 175 2.77 -21.26 -4.97
N ARG A 176 2.53 -21.75 -6.18
CA ARG A 176 1.95 -23.07 -6.44
C ARG A 176 2.57 -23.71 -7.67
N LYS A 177 2.34 -25.00 -7.85
CA LYS A 177 2.60 -25.67 -9.13
C LYS A 177 1.51 -25.25 -10.11
N ALA A 178 1.87 -24.53 -11.16
CA ALA A 178 0.91 -23.90 -12.07
C ALA A 178 0.23 -24.93 -12.99
N SER A 179 0.89 -26.06 -13.28
CA SER A 179 0.37 -27.08 -14.19
C SER A 179 -0.03 -28.38 -13.48
N ILE A 180 -1.24 -28.84 -13.82
CA ILE A 180 -1.74 -30.20 -13.52
C ILE A 180 -1.37 -31.18 -14.65
N SER A 181 -0.73 -30.69 -15.73
CA SER A 181 -0.31 -31.51 -16.85
C SER A 181 0.83 -32.46 -16.48
N TYR A 182 0.70 -33.73 -16.86
CA TYR A 182 1.69 -34.80 -16.69
C TYR A 182 3.07 -34.47 -17.30
N THR A 183 3.18 -33.49 -18.19
CA THR A 183 4.44 -33.08 -18.84
C THR A 183 5.11 -31.87 -18.20
N GLN A 184 4.42 -31.09 -17.35
CA GLN A 184 4.91 -29.80 -16.81
C GLN A 184 4.90 -29.71 -15.27
N GLY A 185 4.43 -30.73 -14.53
CA GLY A 185 4.26 -30.70 -13.07
C GLY A 185 5.52 -30.75 -12.16
N ARG A 186 6.70 -30.40 -12.67
CA ARG A 186 8.00 -30.46 -11.94
C ARG A 186 8.54 -29.09 -11.53
N GLU A 187 7.64 -28.19 -11.17
CA GLU A 187 7.97 -26.83 -10.73
C GLU A 187 8.28 -26.77 -9.23
N SER A 188 9.17 -25.86 -8.86
CA SER A 188 9.42 -25.52 -7.46
C SER A 188 8.33 -24.59 -6.92
N ILE A 189 8.02 -24.70 -5.63
CA ILE A 189 7.23 -23.68 -4.91
C ILE A 189 8.25 -22.76 -4.22
N ALA A 190 8.83 -21.84 -4.99
CA ALA A 190 9.95 -21.02 -4.53
C ALA A 190 9.54 -20.09 -3.37
N ALA A 191 8.29 -19.59 -3.35
CA ALA A 191 7.79 -18.79 -2.23
C ALA A 191 7.87 -19.57 -0.89
N LYS A 192 7.51 -20.86 -0.88
CA LYS A 192 7.62 -21.73 0.30
C LYS A 192 9.08 -22.02 0.66
N LEU A 193 9.94 -22.24 -0.33
CA LEU A 193 11.38 -22.39 -0.09
C LEU A 193 11.96 -21.14 0.59
N VAL A 194 11.65 -19.94 0.08
CA VAL A 194 12.11 -18.67 0.65
C VAL A 194 11.57 -18.48 2.08
N ALA A 195 10.29 -18.78 2.33
CA ALA A 195 9.72 -18.74 3.67
C ALA A 195 10.45 -19.67 4.65
N ASN A 196 10.77 -20.89 4.22
CA ASN A 196 11.57 -21.84 5.00
C ASN A 196 12.97 -21.29 5.30
N LEU A 197 13.63 -20.71 4.30
CA LEU A 197 14.98 -20.16 4.46
C LEU A 197 15.04 -18.99 5.45
N ILE A 198 14.05 -18.10 5.42
CA ILE A 198 13.93 -16.98 6.37
C ILE A 198 13.66 -17.51 7.77
N THR A 199 12.73 -18.45 7.92
CA THR A 199 12.40 -19.09 9.21
C THR A 199 13.63 -19.81 9.78
N LYS A 200 14.35 -20.59 8.97
CA LYS A 200 15.55 -21.33 9.41
C LYS A 200 16.76 -20.43 9.70
N ALA A 201 16.87 -19.26 9.05
CA ALA A 201 17.85 -18.26 9.42
C ALA A 201 17.65 -17.76 10.85
N GLY A 202 16.41 -17.81 11.36
CA GLY A 202 16.07 -17.50 12.75
C GLY A 202 15.21 -16.25 12.91
N ALA A 203 14.37 -15.92 11.93
CA ALA A 203 13.33 -14.93 12.14
C ALA A 203 12.24 -15.50 13.06
N ASP A 204 11.78 -14.69 14.01
CA ASP A 204 10.70 -15.05 14.95
C ASP A 204 9.32 -14.59 14.44
N ARG A 205 9.31 -13.59 13.55
CA ARG A 205 8.11 -13.00 12.94
C ARG A 205 8.44 -12.42 11.57
N VAL A 206 7.45 -12.37 10.69
CA VAL A 206 7.54 -11.67 9.40
C VAL A 206 6.47 -10.59 9.34
N LEU A 207 6.85 -9.40 8.89
CA LEU A 207 5.93 -8.36 8.44
C LEU A 207 6.12 -8.23 6.93
N ALA A 208 5.06 -8.37 6.15
CA ALA A 208 5.12 -8.28 4.69
C ALA A 208 3.97 -7.44 4.13
N CYS A 209 4.23 -6.69 3.06
CA CYS A 209 3.20 -5.90 2.39
C CYS A 209 2.63 -6.65 1.19
N ASP A 210 1.30 -6.59 1.01
CA ASP A 210 0.55 -7.05 -0.16
C ASP A 210 1.15 -8.31 -0.85
N LEU A 211 1.23 -9.41 -0.10
CA LEU A 211 1.66 -10.70 -0.62
C LEU A 211 0.82 -11.07 -1.85
N HIS A 212 1.51 -11.50 -2.92
CA HIS A 212 0.87 -11.87 -4.19
C HIS A 212 -0.33 -12.81 -4.00
N SER A 213 -0.15 -13.80 -3.13
CA SER A 213 -1.23 -14.64 -2.61
C SER A 213 -1.25 -14.60 -1.09
N GLY A 214 -2.43 -14.37 -0.51
CA GLY A 214 -2.66 -14.44 0.94
C GLY A 214 -2.40 -15.83 1.53
N GLN A 215 -2.43 -16.90 0.71
CA GLN A 215 -2.07 -18.25 1.17
C GLN A 215 -0.58 -18.35 1.56
N SER A 216 0.27 -17.46 1.04
CA SER A 216 1.70 -17.42 1.35
C SER A 216 1.98 -17.18 2.83
N MET A 217 1.04 -16.59 3.59
CA MET A 217 1.15 -16.49 5.05
C MET A 217 1.28 -17.88 5.70
N GLY A 218 0.55 -18.88 5.20
CA GLY A 218 0.63 -20.26 5.66
C GLY A 218 1.92 -21.00 5.28
N TYR A 219 2.85 -20.35 4.56
CA TYR A 219 4.17 -20.92 4.30
C TYR A 219 5.12 -20.75 5.46
N PHE A 220 4.84 -19.84 6.38
CA PHE A 220 5.64 -19.61 7.56
C PHE A 220 5.02 -20.36 8.74
N ASP A 221 5.88 -21.03 9.52
CA ASP A 221 5.50 -21.66 10.79
C ASP A 221 5.59 -20.65 11.96
N ILE A 222 5.96 -19.40 11.65
CA ILE A 222 6.08 -18.25 12.55
C ILE A 222 4.99 -17.22 12.23
N PRO A 223 4.62 -16.33 13.17
CA PRO A 223 3.62 -15.29 12.92
C PRO A 223 3.98 -14.42 11.71
N VAL A 224 2.98 -14.15 10.86
CA VAL A 224 3.08 -13.26 9.71
C VAL A 224 2.04 -12.16 9.81
N ASP A 225 2.51 -10.91 9.86
CA ASP A 225 1.67 -9.73 9.76
C ASP A 225 1.64 -9.25 8.31
N HIS A 226 0.52 -9.51 7.64
CA HIS A 226 0.29 -9.11 6.26
C HIS A 226 -0.37 -7.72 6.21
N VAL A 227 0.42 -6.72 5.84
CA VAL A 227 0.02 -5.32 5.75
C VAL A 227 -0.53 -5.04 4.36
N HIS A 228 -1.77 -4.55 4.30
CA HIS A 228 -2.38 -4.11 3.04
C HIS A 228 -2.03 -2.65 2.77
N CYS A 229 -1.33 -2.36 1.67
CA CYS A 229 -0.92 -1.00 1.32
C CYS A 229 -1.97 -0.25 0.48
N GLN A 230 -3.02 -0.94 0.01
CA GLN A 230 -4.14 -0.32 -0.72
C GLN A 230 -4.67 0.98 -0.10
N PRO A 231 -4.83 1.13 1.23
CA PRO A 231 -5.29 2.39 1.84
C PRO A 231 -4.44 3.61 1.44
N VAL A 232 -3.12 3.45 1.30
CA VAL A 232 -2.22 4.55 0.88
C VAL A 232 -2.60 5.07 -0.52
N ILE A 233 -2.91 4.16 -1.44
CA ILE A 233 -3.32 4.49 -2.81
C ILE A 233 -4.75 5.05 -2.82
N LEU A 234 -5.65 4.47 -2.02
CA LEU A 234 -7.04 4.92 -1.91
C LEU A 234 -7.13 6.34 -1.37
N ASP A 235 -6.39 6.67 -0.31
CA ASP A 235 -6.35 8.01 0.27
C ASP A 235 -5.83 9.02 -0.75
N TYR A 236 -4.81 8.65 -1.54
CA TYR A 236 -4.31 9.48 -2.63
C TYR A 236 -5.34 9.68 -3.75
N LEU A 237 -6.03 8.64 -4.18
CA LEU A 237 -7.09 8.75 -5.19
C LEU A 237 -8.28 9.55 -4.69
N ALA A 238 -8.67 9.39 -3.43
CA ALA A 238 -9.75 10.15 -2.81
C ALA A 238 -9.40 11.64 -2.68
N SER A 239 -8.11 11.98 -2.54
CA SER A 239 -7.64 13.37 -2.58
C SER A 239 -7.75 13.99 -3.97
N LYS A 240 -7.89 13.19 -5.03
CA LYS A 240 -8.19 13.70 -6.37
C LYS A 240 -9.68 14.00 -6.45
N THR A 241 -10.03 15.18 -6.96
CA THR A 241 -11.41 15.63 -7.16
C THR A 241 -12.10 14.91 -8.33
N ILE A 242 -12.00 13.57 -8.37
CA ILE A 242 -12.67 12.72 -9.36
C ILE A 242 -14.01 12.30 -8.76
N SER A 243 -15.11 12.57 -9.47
CA SER A 243 -16.43 12.16 -9.02
C SER A 243 -16.50 10.63 -8.88
N SER A 244 -17.02 10.13 -7.77
CA SER A 244 -17.24 8.69 -7.55
C SER A 244 -18.17 8.07 -8.60
N SER A 245 -19.10 8.86 -9.17
CA SER A 245 -19.98 8.44 -10.27
C SER A 245 -19.26 8.14 -11.58
N ASP A 246 -18.07 8.72 -11.75
CA ASP A 246 -17.31 8.69 -12.99
C ASP A 246 -16.22 7.62 -12.99
N LEU A 247 -16.02 6.93 -11.86
CA LEU A 247 -14.94 5.97 -11.68
C LEU A 247 -15.40 4.56 -12.03
N VAL A 248 -14.47 3.78 -12.56
CA VAL A 248 -14.60 2.32 -12.69
C VAL A 248 -13.27 1.68 -12.30
N VAL A 249 -13.30 0.74 -11.37
CA VAL A 249 -12.12 -0.02 -10.99
C VAL A 249 -11.97 -1.19 -11.94
N VAL A 250 -10.77 -1.39 -12.47
CA VAL A 250 -10.49 -2.40 -13.48
C VAL A 250 -9.50 -3.42 -12.94
N SER A 251 -9.87 -4.70 -13.02
CA SER A 251 -8.94 -5.80 -12.83
C SER A 251 -8.19 -6.08 -14.14
N PRO A 252 -6.84 -5.99 -14.16
CA PRO A 252 -6.05 -6.24 -15.38
C PRO A 252 -6.08 -7.70 -15.87
N ASP A 253 -6.43 -8.62 -14.99
CA ASP A 253 -6.66 -10.03 -15.31
C ASP A 253 -7.71 -10.66 -14.38
N VAL A 254 -8.03 -11.94 -14.60
CA VAL A 254 -9.00 -12.69 -13.81
C VAL A 254 -8.49 -13.01 -12.39
N GLY A 255 -7.17 -13.13 -12.20
CA GLY A 255 -6.58 -13.42 -10.89
C GLY A 255 -6.70 -12.25 -9.91
N GLY A 256 -6.65 -11.02 -10.41
CA GLY A 256 -6.75 -9.78 -9.63
C GLY A 256 -8.18 -9.38 -9.22
N VAL A 257 -9.23 -10.09 -9.66
CA VAL A 257 -10.63 -9.63 -9.52
C VAL A 257 -11.04 -9.43 -8.07
N ALA A 258 -10.62 -10.32 -7.17
CA ALA A 258 -10.92 -10.19 -5.74
C ALA A 258 -10.29 -8.91 -5.14
N ARG A 259 -9.07 -8.58 -5.56
CA ARG A 259 -8.34 -7.37 -5.15
C ARG A 259 -9.01 -6.11 -5.70
N ALA A 260 -9.33 -6.10 -6.99
CA ALA A 260 -10.03 -4.99 -7.64
C ALA A 260 -11.40 -4.74 -7.00
N ARG A 261 -12.16 -5.79 -6.69
CA ARG A 261 -13.45 -5.68 -5.99
C ARG A 261 -13.29 -5.10 -4.58
N ALA A 262 -12.29 -5.54 -3.82
CA ALA A 262 -12.02 -5.01 -2.48
C ALA A 262 -11.61 -3.52 -2.53
N PHE A 263 -10.86 -3.13 -3.55
CA PHE A 263 -10.49 -1.74 -3.81
C PHE A 263 -11.73 -0.89 -4.15
N ALA A 264 -12.56 -1.37 -5.08
CA ALA A 264 -13.78 -0.71 -5.53
C ALA A 264 -14.77 -0.44 -4.38
N LYS A 265 -14.94 -1.42 -3.49
CA LYS A 265 -15.79 -1.28 -2.29
C LYS A 265 -15.36 -0.11 -1.40
N LYS A 266 -14.05 0.14 -1.27
CA LYS A 266 -13.51 1.24 -0.47
C LYS A 266 -13.56 2.59 -1.20
N LEU A 267 -13.64 2.56 -2.53
CA LEU A 267 -13.78 3.75 -3.37
C LEU A 267 -15.26 4.03 -3.66
N SER A 268 -16.06 4.22 -2.60
CA SER A 268 -17.50 4.50 -2.70
C SER A 268 -18.31 3.47 -3.49
N ASP A 269 -17.98 2.20 -3.36
CA ASP A 269 -18.62 1.10 -4.09
C ASP A 269 -18.61 1.29 -5.62
N ALA A 270 -17.47 1.76 -6.14
CA ALA A 270 -17.28 2.01 -7.56
C ALA A 270 -17.59 0.77 -8.42
N PRO A 271 -18.14 0.94 -9.64
CA PRO A 271 -18.28 -0.14 -10.60
C PRO A 271 -16.97 -0.91 -10.85
N LEU A 272 -17.09 -2.21 -11.12
CA LEU A 272 -15.97 -3.10 -11.44
C LEU A 272 -16.02 -3.49 -12.92
N ALA A 273 -14.87 -3.39 -13.59
CA ALA A 273 -14.63 -4.01 -14.90
C ALA A 273 -13.45 -5.00 -14.83
N ILE A 274 -13.40 -5.94 -15.76
CA ILE A 274 -12.42 -7.04 -15.78
C ILE A 274 -11.92 -7.20 -17.21
N VAL A 275 -10.60 -7.24 -17.38
CA VAL A 275 -9.97 -7.65 -18.63
C VAL A 275 -9.79 -9.16 -18.62
N ASP A 276 -10.59 -9.88 -19.42
CA ASP A 276 -10.45 -11.33 -19.63
C ASP A 276 -9.50 -11.58 -20.80
N LYS A 277 -8.28 -11.99 -20.49
CA LYS A 277 -7.27 -12.36 -21.48
C LYS A 277 -7.33 -13.86 -21.78
N ARG A 278 -7.82 -14.22 -22.97
CA ARG A 278 -7.82 -15.60 -23.46
C ARG A 278 -6.66 -15.84 -24.42
N ARG A 279 -5.89 -16.89 -24.15
CA ARG A 279 -4.89 -17.43 -25.08
C ARG A 279 -5.58 -18.52 -25.92
N HIS A 280 -5.75 -18.34 -27.22
CA HIS A 280 -6.21 -19.45 -28.06
C HIS A 280 -5.05 -20.44 -28.25
N GLY A 281 -5.30 -21.70 -27.89
CA GLY A 281 -4.28 -22.70 -27.55
C GLY A 281 -3.48 -23.27 -28.71
N HIS A 282 -2.27 -23.75 -28.36
CA HIS A 282 -1.44 -24.90 -28.82
C HIS A 282 -1.44 -25.41 -30.28
N ASN A 283 -2.35 -25.02 -31.18
CA ASN A 283 -2.46 -25.57 -32.54
C ASN A 283 -2.24 -24.54 -33.66
N VAL A 284 -1.84 -23.31 -33.34
CA VAL A 284 -1.32 -22.36 -34.34
C VAL A 284 0.20 -22.46 -34.28
N ALA A 285 0.80 -22.86 -35.40
CA ALA A 285 2.22 -23.17 -35.53
C ALA A 285 3.13 -22.16 -34.79
N GLU A 286 4.17 -22.70 -34.16
CA GLU A 286 5.15 -22.11 -33.24
C GLU A 286 5.98 -20.92 -33.78
N ARG A 287 5.40 -20.02 -34.58
CA ARG A 287 6.07 -18.80 -35.07
C ARG A 287 5.41 -17.48 -34.67
N ASP A 288 4.16 -17.50 -34.18
CA ASP A 288 3.43 -16.28 -33.79
C ASP A 288 2.95 -16.36 -32.33
N HIS A 289 3.87 -16.26 -31.37
CA HIS A 289 3.53 -16.29 -29.94
C HIS A 289 2.83 -15.01 -29.42
N ASP A 290 2.69 -13.95 -30.22
CA ASP A 290 2.10 -12.68 -29.80
C ASP A 290 0.72 -12.39 -30.44
N THR A 291 0.35 -13.11 -31.51
CA THR A 291 -0.80 -12.75 -32.37
C THR A 291 -2.13 -13.42 -31.97
N SER A 292 -2.18 -14.31 -30.96
CA SER A 292 -3.38 -15.09 -30.59
C SER A 292 -4.03 -14.73 -29.24
N MET A 293 -3.76 -13.52 -28.72
CA MET A 293 -4.33 -13.03 -27.46
C MET A 293 -5.62 -12.25 -27.74
N VAL A 294 -6.77 -12.82 -27.41
CA VAL A 294 -8.03 -12.09 -27.41
C VAL A 294 -8.23 -11.51 -26.01
N MET A 295 -8.41 -10.19 -25.92
CA MET A 295 -8.78 -9.51 -24.68
C MET A 295 -10.23 -9.08 -24.79
N ASN A 296 -11.05 -9.52 -23.85
CA ASN A 296 -12.43 -9.08 -23.72
C ASN A 296 -12.55 -8.19 -22.48
N LEU A 297 -13.29 -7.10 -22.61
CA LEU A 297 -13.67 -6.28 -21.46
C LEU A 297 -15.04 -6.72 -20.95
N ILE A 298 -15.11 -7.00 -19.65
CA ILE A 298 -16.37 -7.29 -18.94
C ILE A 298 -16.63 -6.12 -18.00
N GLY A 299 -17.70 -5.37 -18.25
CA GLY A 299 -18.06 -4.15 -17.50
C GLY A 299 -18.06 -2.91 -18.39
N ASP A 300 -18.78 -1.87 -17.96
CA ASP A 300 -18.93 -0.63 -18.72
C ASP A 300 -17.94 0.45 -18.25
N VAL A 301 -17.07 0.87 -19.15
CA VAL A 301 -16.01 1.88 -18.92
C VAL A 301 -16.23 3.15 -19.73
N LYS A 302 -17.28 3.21 -20.55
CA LYS A 302 -17.48 4.29 -21.52
C LYS A 302 -17.70 5.63 -20.82
N GLY A 303 -16.90 6.63 -21.17
CA GLY A 303 -16.93 7.97 -20.60
C GLY A 303 -16.40 8.08 -19.16
N LYS A 304 -15.91 6.98 -18.57
CA LYS A 304 -15.46 6.90 -17.17
C LYS A 304 -13.94 7.04 -17.05
N VAL A 305 -13.49 7.33 -15.84
CA VAL A 305 -12.10 7.24 -15.40
C VAL A 305 -11.85 5.81 -14.93
N ALA A 306 -11.00 5.09 -15.66
CA ALA A 306 -10.68 3.70 -15.36
C ALA A 306 -9.45 3.62 -14.44
N VAL A 307 -9.58 2.98 -13.27
CA VAL A 307 -8.48 2.76 -12.33
C VAL A 307 -8.10 1.28 -12.35
N MET A 308 -7.02 0.96 -13.05
CA MET A 308 -6.45 -0.39 -13.09
C MET A 308 -5.69 -0.68 -11.79
N VAL A 309 -6.01 -1.79 -11.11
CA VAL A 309 -5.40 -2.13 -9.81
C VAL A 309 -4.75 -3.51 -9.86
N ASP A 310 -3.46 -3.57 -9.54
CA ASP A 310 -2.70 -4.82 -9.40
C ASP A 310 -1.82 -4.81 -8.13
N ASP A 311 -1.25 -5.95 -7.71
CA ASP A 311 -0.30 -5.99 -6.59
C ASP A 311 1.07 -5.51 -7.03
N MET A 312 1.48 -5.86 -8.24
CA MET A 312 2.79 -5.52 -8.77
C MET A 312 2.75 -5.25 -10.27
N ILE A 313 3.66 -4.40 -10.74
CA ILE A 313 3.92 -4.23 -12.17
C ILE A 313 5.38 -4.62 -12.43
N ASP A 314 5.57 -5.71 -13.18
CA ASP A 314 6.89 -6.23 -13.54
C ASP A 314 7.40 -5.67 -14.86
N THR A 315 7.18 -6.36 -15.99
CA THR A 315 7.61 -5.88 -17.32
C THR A 315 6.62 -4.90 -17.96
N ALA A 316 5.59 -4.52 -17.20
CA ALA A 316 4.31 -4.01 -17.71
C ALA A 316 3.76 -4.87 -18.87
N GLY A 317 4.14 -6.16 -18.95
CA GLY A 317 3.87 -7.08 -20.05
C GLY A 317 4.16 -8.57 -19.89
N MET A 318 4.22 -9.28 -21.03
CA MET A 318 4.76 -10.64 -21.09
C MET A 318 6.26 -10.57 -21.40
N PRO A 319 7.06 -11.56 -20.94
CA PRO A 319 8.45 -11.67 -21.37
C PRO A 319 8.47 -12.01 -22.87
N SER A 320 8.77 -11.03 -23.71
CA SER A 320 9.12 -11.30 -25.11
C SER A 320 10.55 -11.84 -25.13
N SER A 321 10.68 -13.15 -25.11
CA SER A 321 11.82 -13.83 -25.72
C SER A 321 11.70 -13.70 -27.24
N VAL A 322 11.66 -12.48 -27.77
CA VAL A 322 11.76 -12.22 -29.21
C VAL A 322 12.65 -11.01 -29.40
N LEU A 323 13.86 -11.32 -29.84
CA LEU A 323 14.87 -10.38 -30.26
C LEU A 323 14.31 -9.37 -31.27
N LYS A 324 14.67 -8.11 -31.04
CA LYS A 324 15.00 -7.07 -32.03
C LYS A 324 14.82 -7.48 -33.50
N LEU A 325 13.73 -7.08 -34.14
CA LEU A 325 13.68 -6.90 -35.60
C LEU A 325 12.84 -5.67 -35.96
N GLU A 326 13.50 -4.71 -36.61
CA GLU A 326 13.08 -3.57 -37.44
C GLU A 326 11.84 -2.70 -37.07
N PRO A 327 12.01 -1.36 -36.95
CA PRO A 327 10.96 -0.43 -36.55
C PRO A 327 10.25 0.18 -37.77
N LYS A 328 9.48 -0.60 -38.53
CA LYS A 328 8.57 -0.04 -39.54
C LYS A 328 7.29 -0.87 -39.57
N LEU A 329 6.17 -0.17 -39.36
CA LEU A 329 4.80 -0.67 -39.23
C LEU A 329 4.42 -1.04 -37.78
N PHE A 330 3.85 -0.05 -37.08
CA PHE A 330 3.20 -0.09 -35.76
C PHE A 330 2.74 -1.51 -35.34
N PRO A 331 3.57 -2.33 -34.64
CA PRO A 331 3.14 -3.66 -34.27
C PRO A 331 2.81 -3.71 -32.79
N VAL A 332 1.64 -4.29 -32.55
CA VAL A 332 0.95 -4.58 -31.30
C VAL A 332 1.84 -5.38 -30.32
N LEU A 333 2.84 -4.75 -29.70
CA LEU A 333 3.78 -5.40 -28.75
C LEU A 333 3.71 -4.78 -27.34
N PHE A 334 2.52 -4.39 -26.91
CA PHE A 334 2.31 -3.84 -25.56
C PHE A 334 1.96 -4.95 -24.56
N GLY A 335 2.31 -4.78 -23.30
CA GLY A 335 2.19 -5.82 -22.29
C GLY A 335 0.83 -5.84 -21.55
N THR A 336 0.51 -6.83 -20.70
CA THR A 336 -0.84 -7.03 -20.09
C THR A 336 -1.51 -5.74 -19.58
N ILE A 337 -0.82 -4.91 -18.77
CA ILE A 337 -1.42 -3.67 -18.25
C ILE A 337 -1.54 -2.58 -19.33
N ALA A 338 -0.55 -2.43 -20.21
CA ALA A 338 -0.59 -1.45 -21.30
C ALA A 338 -1.59 -1.82 -22.42
N LYS A 339 -1.69 -3.11 -22.76
CA LYS A 339 -2.71 -3.69 -23.64
C LYS A 339 -4.11 -3.50 -23.03
N GLY A 340 -4.25 -3.72 -21.72
CA GLY A 340 -5.48 -3.41 -21.00
C GLY A 340 -5.85 -1.92 -21.08
N ALA A 341 -4.90 -1.01 -20.87
CA ALA A 341 -5.13 0.43 -20.98
C ALA A 341 -5.54 0.86 -22.39
N ALA A 342 -4.91 0.31 -23.43
CA ALA A 342 -5.30 0.56 -24.82
C ALA A 342 -6.74 0.09 -25.08
N LEU A 343 -7.11 -1.13 -24.65
CA LEU A 343 -8.47 -1.64 -24.75
C LEU A 343 -9.48 -0.75 -24.03
N LEU A 344 -9.14 -0.25 -22.82
CA LEU A 344 -10.02 0.65 -22.08
C LEU A 344 -10.30 1.95 -22.86
N HIS A 345 -9.29 2.52 -23.51
CA HIS A 345 -9.47 3.69 -24.38
C HIS A 345 -10.30 3.36 -25.64
N GLU A 346 -10.08 2.19 -26.27
CA GLU A 346 -10.87 1.72 -27.41
C GLU A 346 -12.36 1.56 -27.05
N GLU A 347 -12.65 1.08 -25.83
CA GLU A 347 -14.00 0.95 -25.26
C GLU A 347 -14.55 2.28 -24.71
N GLY A 348 -13.81 3.38 -24.86
CA GLY A 348 -14.26 4.73 -24.60
C GLY A 348 -14.00 5.27 -23.19
N ALA A 349 -13.07 4.69 -22.42
CA ALA A 349 -12.62 5.28 -21.17
C ALA A 349 -11.97 6.65 -21.41
N ARG A 350 -12.34 7.63 -20.57
CA ARG A 350 -11.86 9.02 -20.65
C ARG A 350 -10.40 9.14 -20.24
N GLU A 351 -10.05 8.50 -19.14
CA GLU A 351 -8.72 8.48 -18.54
C GLU A 351 -8.44 7.08 -18.00
N VAL A 352 -7.17 6.68 -17.99
CA VAL A 352 -6.73 5.41 -17.42
C VAL A 352 -5.62 5.66 -16.40
N TYR A 353 -5.81 5.19 -15.18
CA TYR A 353 -4.84 5.18 -14.10
C TYR A 353 -4.33 3.76 -13.88
N ALA A 354 -3.04 3.60 -13.63
CA ALA A 354 -2.48 2.33 -13.17
C ALA A 354 -2.04 2.44 -11.71
N CYS A 355 -2.50 1.54 -10.86
CA CYS A 355 -2.16 1.47 -9.45
C CYS A 355 -1.53 0.12 -9.13
N CYS A 356 -0.37 0.12 -8.47
CA CYS A 356 0.16 -1.10 -7.87
C CYS A 356 0.93 -0.84 -6.58
N THR A 357 1.00 -1.86 -5.72
CA THR A 357 1.83 -1.75 -4.51
C THR A 357 3.31 -1.85 -4.89
N HIS A 358 3.70 -2.84 -5.68
CA HIS A 358 5.11 -3.16 -5.95
C HIS A 358 5.54 -2.81 -7.38
N ALA A 359 6.40 -1.79 -7.50
CA ALA A 359 6.99 -1.36 -8.77
C ALA A 359 8.26 -2.16 -9.10
N VAL A 360 8.09 -3.39 -9.61
CA VAL A 360 9.23 -4.24 -10.01
C VAL A 360 9.91 -3.67 -11.26
N PHE A 361 9.13 -3.17 -12.22
CA PHE A 361 9.58 -2.40 -13.39
C PHE A 361 10.79 -2.99 -14.15
N SER A 362 10.78 -4.31 -14.36
CA SER A 362 11.76 -4.93 -15.26
C SER A 362 11.59 -4.38 -16.69
N PRO A 363 12.67 -4.25 -17.48
CA PRO A 363 12.53 -3.83 -18.88
C PRO A 363 11.54 -4.70 -19.68
N PRO A 364 10.73 -4.14 -20.59
CA PRO A 364 10.64 -2.73 -20.99
C PRO A 364 9.50 -1.96 -20.28
N ALA A 365 9.31 -2.14 -18.97
CA ALA A 365 8.17 -1.55 -18.25
C ALA A 365 8.06 -0.04 -18.38
N ILE A 366 9.18 0.67 -18.21
CA ILE A 366 9.20 2.14 -18.23
C ILE A 366 8.70 2.68 -19.56
N GLU A 367 9.21 2.15 -20.68
CA GLU A 367 8.80 2.56 -22.04
C GLU A 367 7.30 2.36 -22.27
N ARG A 368 6.74 1.28 -21.73
CA ARG A 368 5.31 0.95 -21.87
C ARG A 368 4.42 1.82 -20.98
N LEU A 369 4.89 2.15 -19.77
CA LEU A 369 4.14 2.99 -18.82
C LEU A 369 4.21 4.47 -19.21
N SER A 370 5.29 4.90 -19.86
CA SER A 370 5.46 6.26 -20.36
C SER A 370 4.86 6.48 -21.76
N SER A 371 4.10 5.52 -22.32
CA SER A 371 3.60 5.58 -23.70
C SER A 371 2.50 6.61 -23.92
N GLY A 372 2.03 7.29 -22.87
CA GLY A 372 0.91 8.22 -22.90
C GLY A 372 -0.47 7.57 -22.75
N LEU A 373 -0.54 6.24 -22.57
CA LEU A 373 -1.80 5.52 -22.31
C LEU A 373 -2.31 5.71 -20.87
N PHE A 374 -1.46 6.19 -19.97
CA PHE A 374 -1.81 6.38 -18.58
C PHE A 374 -1.83 7.87 -18.27
N GLN A 375 -2.90 8.31 -17.62
CA GLN A 375 -2.97 9.64 -17.02
C GLN A 375 -1.98 9.73 -15.85
N GLU A 376 -1.87 8.65 -15.08
CA GLU A 376 -0.92 8.52 -13.98
C GLU A 376 -0.65 7.04 -13.66
N VAL A 377 0.57 6.76 -13.22
CA VAL A 377 1.02 5.46 -12.71
C VAL A 377 1.39 5.66 -11.25
N ILE A 378 0.53 5.17 -10.37
CA ILE A 378 0.60 5.36 -8.92
C ILE A 378 1.15 4.09 -8.29
N ILE A 379 2.31 4.20 -7.65
CA ILE A 379 3.00 3.09 -7.00
C ILE A 379 3.31 3.41 -5.55
N THR A 380 3.71 2.40 -4.77
CA THR A 380 4.32 2.63 -3.45
C THR A 380 5.83 2.47 -3.49
N ASN A 381 6.53 3.03 -2.51
CA ASN A 381 7.98 2.91 -2.34
C ASN A 381 8.44 1.59 -1.67
N THR A 382 7.64 0.51 -1.74
CA THR A 382 8.03 -0.83 -1.24
C THR A 382 9.26 -1.39 -1.97
N ILE A 383 9.44 -1.03 -3.24
CA ILE A 383 10.64 -1.28 -4.05
C ILE A 383 11.22 0.09 -4.42
N PRO A 384 12.55 0.33 -4.29
CA PRO A 384 13.12 1.59 -4.74
C PRO A 384 13.10 1.66 -6.27
N VAL A 385 12.71 2.81 -6.81
CA VAL A 385 12.80 3.09 -8.24
C VAL A 385 14.02 3.97 -8.48
N ALA A 386 14.93 3.52 -9.34
CA ALA A 386 16.11 4.31 -9.71
C ALA A 386 15.70 5.58 -10.46
N GLU A 387 16.37 6.71 -10.22
CA GLU A 387 16.00 8.00 -10.83
C GLU A 387 15.94 7.97 -12.35
N LYS A 388 16.80 7.18 -13.00
CA LYS A 388 16.80 6.99 -14.47
C LYS A 388 15.52 6.34 -15.02
N ASN A 389 14.74 5.70 -14.15
CA ASN A 389 13.48 5.04 -14.49
C ASN A 389 12.27 5.94 -14.17
N TYR A 390 12.48 7.18 -13.74
CA TYR A 390 11.40 8.13 -13.54
C TYR A 390 10.85 8.61 -14.88
N PHE A 391 9.52 8.78 -14.93
CA PHE A 391 8.80 9.30 -16.08
C PHE A 391 7.68 10.24 -15.61
N PRO A 392 7.20 11.18 -16.44
CA PRO A 392 6.31 12.26 -16.00
C PRO A 392 5.02 11.82 -15.31
N GLN A 393 4.46 10.68 -15.72
CA GLN A 393 3.22 10.13 -15.20
C GLN A 393 3.41 9.33 -13.90
N LEU A 394 4.65 9.14 -13.42
CA LEU A 394 4.94 8.32 -12.25
C LEU A 394 4.73 9.11 -10.94
N THR A 395 3.89 8.55 -10.07
CA THR A 395 3.73 9.02 -8.69
C THR A 395 4.11 7.91 -7.72
N ILE A 396 4.95 8.26 -6.73
CA ILE A 396 5.46 7.32 -5.73
C ILE A 396 4.95 7.73 -4.36
N LEU A 397 4.15 6.85 -3.75
CA LEU A 397 3.58 7.05 -2.42
C LEU A 397 4.40 6.31 -1.36
N THR A 398 4.58 6.92 -0.20
CA THR A 398 5.29 6.27 0.91
C THR A 398 4.38 5.34 1.71
N VAL A 399 4.88 4.15 2.04
CA VAL A 399 4.24 3.23 3.01
C VAL A 399 4.89 3.32 4.40
N ALA A 400 5.80 4.28 4.63
CA ALA A 400 6.56 4.39 5.86
C ALA A 400 5.68 4.55 7.10
N ASN A 401 4.66 5.40 7.04
CA ASN A 401 3.73 5.63 8.15
C ASN A 401 2.97 4.35 8.51
N LEU A 402 2.49 3.63 7.49
CA LEU A 402 1.77 2.38 7.64
C LEU A 402 2.67 1.31 8.29
N LEU A 403 3.89 1.16 7.81
CA LEU A 403 4.84 0.18 8.34
C LEU A 403 5.36 0.55 9.73
N GLY A 404 5.69 1.81 9.97
CA GLY A 404 6.15 2.29 11.27
C GLY A 404 5.08 2.14 12.36
N GLU A 405 3.82 2.45 12.06
CA GLU A 405 2.70 2.21 12.98
C GLU A 405 2.50 0.72 13.24
N THR A 406 2.63 -0.12 12.22
CA THR A 406 2.53 -1.58 12.38
C THR A 406 3.66 -2.11 13.28
N ILE A 407 4.90 -1.65 13.09
CA ILE A 407 6.04 -2.02 13.94
C ILE A 407 5.81 -1.59 15.39
N TRP A 408 5.32 -0.36 15.61
CA TRP A 408 4.98 0.11 16.96
C TRP A 408 3.99 -0.81 17.65
N ARG A 409 2.90 -1.18 16.97
CA ARG A 409 1.89 -2.05 17.55
C ARG A 409 2.38 -3.47 17.80
N ILE A 410 3.22 -4.01 16.92
CA ILE A 410 3.87 -5.32 17.16
C ILE A 410 4.76 -5.24 18.40
N HIS A 411 5.52 -4.16 18.58
CA HIS A 411 6.41 -4.02 19.73
C HIS A 411 5.67 -3.84 21.06
N ASP A 412 4.55 -3.11 21.04
CA ASP A 412 3.71 -2.84 22.22
C ASP A 412 2.62 -3.91 22.43
N ASP A 413 2.70 -5.07 21.76
CA ASP A 413 1.73 -6.17 21.81
C ASP A 413 0.26 -5.71 21.60
N SER A 414 0.08 -4.66 20.80
CA SER A 414 -1.21 -4.01 20.53
C SER A 414 -1.92 -4.60 19.30
N SER A 415 -3.25 -4.53 19.28
CA SER A 415 -4.06 -5.08 18.18
C SER A 415 -3.77 -4.40 16.84
N LEU A 416 -3.45 -5.21 15.83
CA LEU A 416 -3.25 -4.76 14.45
C LEU A 416 -4.58 -4.56 13.69
N ARG A 417 -5.72 -5.02 14.22
CA ARG A 417 -7.01 -5.00 13.49
C ARG A 417 -7.48 -3.60 13.10
N MET A 418 -7.09 -2.56 13.86
CA MET A 418 -7.57 -1.19 13.64
C MET A 418 -6.77 -0.42 12.56
N LEU A 419 -5.63 -0.95 12.08
CA LEU A 419 -4.74 -0.26 11.12
C LEU A 419 -5.41 -0.04 9.74
N CYS A 420 -6.34 -0.92 9.37
CA CYS A 420 -7.09 -0.81 8.11
C CYS A 420 -8.22 0.23 8.16
N LEU A 421 -8.57 0.74 9.35
CA LEU A 421 -9.66 1.71 9.58
C LEU A 421 -9.14 3.11 9.95
N SER A 422 -7.97 3.21 10.60
CA SER A 422 -7.53 4.48 11.21
C SER A 422 -6.97 5.53 10.24
N LEU A 423 -6.50 5.13 9.05
CA LEU A 423 -6.05 6.11 8.04
C LEU A 423 -7.22 6.92 7.45
N SER A 424 -8.39 6.29 7.27
CA SER A 424 -9.61 6.95 6.79
C SER A 424 -10.25 7.91 7.80
N ILE A 425 -9.99 7.72 9.10
CA ILE A 425 -10.54 8.57 10.16
C ILE A 425 -9.69 9.82 10.35
N LEU A 426 -8.36 9.72 10.17
CA LEU A 426 -7.47 10.88 10.31
C LEU A 426 -7.61 11.88 9.15
N SER A 427 -8.03 11.46 7.95
CA SER A 427 -8.32 12.39 6.84
C SER A 427 -9.66 13.11 6.94
N ASN A 428 -10.65 12.52 7.63
CA ASN A 428 -12.00 13.09 7.77
C ASN A 428 -12.18 13.95 9.04
N ALA A 429 -11.21 13.92 9.96
CA ALA A 429 -11.28 14.69 11.21
C ALA A 429 -11.04 16.20 11.02
N GLU A 430 -10.63 16.66 9.83
CA GLU A 430 -10.55 18.10 9.52
C GLU A 430 -11.89 18.70 9.06
N ALA A 431 -12.95 17.91 8.89
CA ALA A 431 -14.21 18.40 8.32
C ALA A 431 -15.33 18.73 9.34
N ASP A 432 -15.37 18.17 10.55
CA ASP A 432 -16.48 18.44 11.49
C ASP A 432 -16.05 18.45 12.97
N CYS A 433 -16.11 19.64 13.57
CA CYS A 433 -15.72 19.91 14.96
C CYS A 433 -16.63 19.24 16.02
N GLU A 434 -17.75 18.63 15.64
CA GLU A 434 -18.68 17.98 16.58
C GLU A 434 -18.42 16.47 16.79
N CYS A 435 -17.72 15.80 15.87
CA CYS A 435 -17.42 14.37 15.96
C CYS A 435 -16.37 14.01 17.01
N LEU A 436 -15.50 14.95 17.42
CA LEU A 436 -14.46 14.67 18.42
C LEU A 436 -15.02 14.29 19.81
N SER A 437 -16.16 14.86 20.21
CA SER A 437 -16.80 14.54 21.49
C SER A 437 -17.43 13.13 21.49
N MET A 438 -17.91 12.68 20.32
CA MET A 438 -18.57 11.39 20.17
C MET A 438 -17.54 10.25 20.04
N VAL A 439 -16.40 10.48 19.38
CA VAL A 439 -15.30 9.51 19.27
C VAL A 439 -14.60 9.28 20.61
N GLN A 440 -14.42 10.33 21.43
CA GLN A 440 -13.90 10.17 22.80
C GLN A 440 -14.88 9.39 23.69
N SER A 441 -16.19 9.60 23.51
CA SER A 441 -17.21 8.89 24.28
C SER A 441 -17.33 7.41 23.86
N PHE A 442 -17.22 7.09 22.57
CA PHE A 442 -17.26 5.71 22.08
C PHE A 442 -15.99 4.90 22.40
N ALA A 443 -14.81 5.52 22.34
CA ALA A 443 -13.57 4.88 22.78
C ALA A 443 -13.61 4.57 24.29
N PHE A 444 -14.19 5.46 25.10
CA PHE A 444 -14.35 5.25 26.54
C PHE A 444 -15.38 4.17 26.87
N ILE A 445 -16.48 4.06 26.12
CA ILE A 445 -17.50 3.03 26.33
C ILE A 445 -17.00 1.63 25.94
N ILE A 446 -16.20 1.50 24.87
CA ILE A 446 -15.67 0.18 24.46
C ILE A 446 -14.50 -0.27 25.34
N MET A 447 -13.62 0.65 25.78
CA MET A 447 -12.54 0.28 26.71
C MET A 447 -13.04 -0.12 28.10
N ASN A 448 -14.23 0.32 28.52
CA ASN A 448 -14.85 -0.15 29.76
C ASN A 448 -15.69 -1.43 29.58
N ALA A 449 -16.15 -1.74 28.36
CA ALA A 449 -16.89 -2.98 28.09
C ALA A 449 -15.99 -4.24 28.03
N GLU A 450 -14.69 -4.09 27.72
CA GLU A 450 -13.72 -5.21 27.80
C GLU A 450 -13.22 -5.49 29.23
N ALA A 451 -13.45 -4.59 30.18
CA ALA A 451 -13.10 -4.80 31.59
C ALA A 451 -14.16 -5.62 32.37
N ASP A 452 -15.39 -5.75 31.86
CA ASP A 452 -16.51 -6.44 32.53
C ASP A 452 -16.77 -7.87 31.99
N CYS A 453 -15.91 -8.41 31.12
CA CYS A 453 -16.04 -9.76 30.55
C CYS A 453 -15.04 -10.80 31.10
N GLU A 454 -14.40 -10.54 32.25
CA GLU A 454 -13.70 -11.56 33.04
C GLU A 454 -14.53 -11.94 34.28
N CYS A 455 -15.63 -12.68 34.09
CA CYS A 455 -16.20 -13.60 35.09
C CYS A 455 -17.25 -14.50 34.42
N HIS A 456 -17.09 -15.81 34.61
CA HIS A 456 -17.93 -16.95 34.16
C HIS A 456 -17.67 -17.53 32.75
N CYS A 457 -16.69 -18.43 32.69
CA CYS A 457 -16.88 -19.87 32.44
C CYS A 457 -15.64 -20.65 32.85
#